data_AF-A0A7V8IY33-F1
#
_entry.id   AF-A0A7V8IY33-F1
#
_cell.length_a   1.000
_cell.length_b   1.000
_cell.length_c   1.000
_cell.angle_alpha   90.00
_cell.angle_beta   90.00
_cell.angle_gamma   90.00
#
_symmetry.space_group_name_H-M   'P 1'
#
loop_
_entity.id
_entity.type
_entity.pdbx_description
1 polymer ?
#
loop_
_entity_poly.entity_id
_entity_poly.type
_entity_poly.pdbx_seq_one_letter_code
_entity_poly.pdbx_strand_id
1 'polypeptide(L)'
;MSRSTALLPALFALAAISCAKEEPPGYSGPYPNGDGQAALRPLQGKSIKDSAGNEWIIGPFAVIPNDASPKGKGPVVQLKRGTVERWLPVESNADVADLHHRATGTAHPTLSGTPGKLYADALAKLK
;
A
#
# COMPACT_ATOMS: atom_id res chain seq x y z
N MET A 1 7.96 -16.33 76.83
CA MET A 1 8.81 -15.47 75.98
C MET A 1 9.41 -16.38 74.92
N SER A 2 9.30 -16.23 73.60
CA SER A 2 8.69 -15.24 72.73
C SER A 2 8.34 -16.02 71.45
N ARG A 3 7.09 -15.92 70.97
CA ARG A 3 6.67 -16.47 69.67
C ARG A 3 6.72 -15.30 68.70
N SER A 4 7.57 -15.36 67.68
CA SER A 4 7.42 -14.59 66.43
C SER A 4 8.51 -14.99 65.45
N THR A 5 8.13 -15.54 64.29
CA THR A 5 8.59 -15.00 63.00
C THR A 5 7.54 -15.41 61.96
N ALA A 6 6.94 -14.39 61.36
CA ALA A 6 5.87 -14.47 60.39
C ALA A 6 6.40 -14.99 59.04
N LEU A 7 5.65 -15.91 58.42
CA LEU A 7 5.81 -16.24 57.00
C LEU A 7 5.13 -15.15 56.17
N LEU A 8 5.92 -14.34 55.48
CA LEU A 8 5.44 -13.50 54.37
C LEU A 8 5.21 -14.39 53.14
N PRO A 9 4.01 -14.44 52.55
CA PRO A 9 3.86 -14.88 51.17
C PRO A 9 4.30 -13.74 50.25
N ALA A 10 5.42 -13.96 49.54
CA ALA A 10 5.88 -13.10 48.47
C ALA A 10 4.82 -13.03 47.36
N LEU A 11 4.16 -11.87 47.22
CA LEU A 11 3.40 -11.55 46.02
C LEU A 11 4.38 -11.47 44.85
N PHE A 12 4.39 -12.51 44.02
CA PHE A 12 4.93 -12.43 42.67
C PHE A 12 4.04 -11.49 41.86
N ALA A 13 4.47 -10.24 41.74
CA ALA A 13 3.93 -9.30 40.76
C ALA A 13 4.24 -9.85 39.37
N LEU A 14 3.24 -10.47 38.74
CA LEU A 14 3.28 -10.84 37.33
C LEU A 14 3.25 -9.53 36.54
N ALA A 15 4.44 -9.00 36.22
CA ALA A 15 4.59 -7.92 35.27
C ALA A 15 4.07 -8.45 33.92
N ALA A 16 2.84 -8.08 33.58
CA ALA A 16 2.36 -8.16 32.23
C ALA A 16 3.26 -7.24 31.41
N ILE A 17 4.32 -7.81 30.84
CA ILE A 17 5.03 -7.25 29.72
C ILE A 17 3.99 -7.25 28.60
N SER A 18 3.17 -6.20 28.59
CA SER A 18 2.48 -5.77 27.40
C SER A 18 3.60 -5.46 26.43
N CYS A 19 3.98 -6.45 25.63
CA CYS A 19 4.65 -6.21 24.38
C CYS A 19 3.70 -5.30 23.62
N ALA A 20 3.88 -3.98 23.78
CA ALA A 20 3.44 -3.03 22.79
C ALA A 20 4.10 -3.54 21.52
N LYS A 21 3.29 -4.19 20.68
CA LYS A 21 3.67 -4.61 19.34
C LYS A 21 4.05 -3.32 18.65
N GLU A 22 5.35 -3.00 18.66
CA GLU A 22 5.90 -1.90 17.90
C GLU A 22 5.46 -2.16 16.47
N GLU A 23 4.47 -1.38 16.00
CA GLU A 23 3.99 -1.52 14.64
C GLU A 23 5.23 -1.33 13.76
N PRO A 24 5.59 -2.31 12.92
CA PRO A 24 6.78 -2.19 12.08
C PRO A 24 6.67 -0.86 11.34
N PRO A 25 7.72 -0.02 11.31
CA PRO A 25 7.61 1.38 10.93
C PRO A 25 6.82 1.53 9.63
N GLY A 26 5.54 1.90 9.79
CA GLY A 26 4.58 1.91 8.72
C GLY A 26 5.02 2.90 7.65
N TYR A 27 4.55 2.73 6.42
CA TYR A 27 4.64 3.82 5.47
C TYR A 27 3.67 4.93 5.91
N SER A 28 4.20 6.13 6.13
CA SER A 28 3.48 7.31 6.62
C SER A 28 3.28 8.38 5.54
N GLY A 29 3.38 8.01 4.26
CA GLY A 29 3.10 8.91 3.15
C GLY A 29 1.68 8.81 2.62
N PRO A 30 1.37 9.60 1.57
CA PRO A 30 0.09 9.53 0.89
C PRO A 30 -0.24 8.11 0.46
N TYR A 31 -1.47 7.69 0.74
CA TYR A 31 -1.93 6.32 0.52
C TYR A 31 -3.43 6.33 0.15
N PRO A 32 -3.89 5.49 -0.79
CA PRO A 32 -5.32 5.35 -1.07
C PRO A 32 -6.05 4.86 0.18
N ASN A 33 -7.27 5.36 0.40
CA ASN A 33 -8.08 4.95 1.54
C ASN A 33 -8.59 3.50 1.37
N GLY A 34 -9.38 3.02 2.33
CA GLY A 34 -9.91 1.64 2.29
C GLY A 34 -10.67 1.32 0.99
N ASP A 35 -11.49 2.25 0.49
CA ASP A 35 -12.24 2.07 -0.75
C ASP A 35 -11.31 2.02 -1.97
N GLY A 36 -10.30 2.90 -2.02
CA GLY A 36 -9.28 2.88 -3.07
C GLY A 36 -8.52 1.55 -3.10
N GLN A 37 -8.13 1.04 -1.93
CA GLN A 37 -7.45 -0.26 -1.84
C GLN A 37 -8.36 -1.43 -2.25
N ALA A 38 -9.64 -1.39 -1.85
CA ALA A 38 -10.63 -2.38 -2.25
C ALA A 38 -10.86 -2.38 -3.76
N ALA A 39 -10.87 -1.20 -4.39
CA ALA A 39 -11.01 -1.03 -5.83
C ALA A 39 -9.80 -1.54 -6.64
N LEU A 40 -8.60 -1.63 -6.06
CA LEU A 40 -7.41 -2.17 -6.73
C LEU A 40 -7.45 -3.69 -6.89
N ARG A 41 -8.07 -4.43 -5.96
CA ARG A 41 -8.18 -5.89 -6.02
C ARG A 41 -8.80 -6.43 -7.31
N PRO A 42 -9.98 -5.97 -7.76
CA PRO A 42 -10.59 -6.45 -8.99
C PRO A 42 -9.85 -6.01 -10.26
N LEU A 43 -8.85 -5.13 -10.17
CA LEU A 43 -8.03 -4.72 -11.30
C LEU A 43 -6.87 -5.70 -11.56
N GLN A 44 -6.50 -6.52 -10.58
CA GLN A 44 -5.41 -7.50 -10.77
C GLN A 44 -5.75 -8.47 -11.91
N GLY A 45 -4.79 -8.68 -12.80
CA GLY A 45 -4.93 -9.47 -14.01
C GLY A 45 -5.56 -8.74 -15.21
N LYS A 46 -6.11 -7.52 -15.02
CA LYS A 46 -6.58 -6.70 -16.15
C LYS A 46 -5.41 -6.04 -16.88
N SER A 47 -5.63 -5.68 -18.14
CA SER A 47 -4.67 -4.95 -18.94
C SER A 47 -4.98 -3.45 -18.96
N ILE A 48 -3.92 -2.65 -19.01
CA ILE A 48 -3.98 -1.24 -19.43
C ILE A 48 -3.10 -1.05 -20.65
N LYS A 49 -3.44 -0.08 -21.50
CA LYS A 49 -2.61 0.30 -22.64
C LYS A 49 -1.77 1.53 -22.32
N ASP A 50 -0.48 1.46 -22.65
CA ASP A 50 0.40 2.62 -22.64
C ASP A 50 0.20 3.50 -23.89
N SER A 51 0.91 4.62 -23.95
CA SER A 51 0.82 5.58 -25.07
C SER A 51 1.29 5.02 -26.42
N ALA A 52 2.08 3.94 -26.42
CA ALA A 52 2.54 3.25 -27.62
C ALA A 52 1.60 2.08 -28.01
N GLY A 53 0.53 1.85 -27.24
CA GLY A 53 -0.45 0.79 -27.46
C GLY A 53 -0.04 -0.57 -26.88
N ASN A 54 1.06 -0.66 -26.14
CA ASN A 54 1.44 -1.91 -25.50
C ASN A 54 0.55 -2.21 -24.30
N GLU A 55 0.23 -3.48 -24.10
CA GLU A 55 -0.56 -3.95 -22.97
C GLU A 55 0.31 -4.29 -21.77
N TRP A 56 -0.08 -3.76 -20.62
CA TRP A 56 0.54 -4.03 -19.33
C TRP A 56 -0.48 -4.68 -18.41
N ILE A 57 -0.14 -5.84 -17.85
CA ILE A 57 -0.98 -6.56 -16.90
C ILE A 57 -0.79 -5.98 -15.52
N ILE A 58 -1.89 -5.58 -14.89
CA ILE A 58 -1.94 -5.11 -13.51
C ILE A 58 -1.68 -6.30 -12.58
N GLY A 59 -0.63 -6.19 -11.77
CA GLY A 59 -0.30 -7.14 -10.73
C GLY A 59 -0.69 -6.64 -9.33
N PRO A 60 -0.08 -7.20 -8.27
CA PRO A 60 -0.43 -6.86 -6.89
C PRO A 60 -0.13 -5.39 -6.54
N PHE A 61 -0.94 -4.88 -5.62
CA PHE A 61 -0.68 -3.63 -4.91
C PHE A 61 0.15 -3.92 -3.65
N ALA A 62 1.21 -3.15 -3.43
CA ALA A 62 2.10 -3.30 -2.29
C ALA A 62 2.74 -1.97 -1.89
N VAL A 63 3.26 -1.90 -0.68
CA VAL A 63 4.21 -0.86 -0.27
C VAL A 63 5.61 -1.44 -0.37
N ILE A 64 6.43 -0.91 -1.27
CA ILE A 64 7.80 -1.39 -1.48
C ILE A 64 8.80 -0.23 -1.47
N PRO A 65 10.10 -0.51 -1.29
CA PRO A 65 11.15 0.45 -1.59
C PRO A 65 11.00 0.98 -3.01
N ASN A 66 11.01 2.31 -3.17
CA ASN A 66 10.81 2.97 -4.45
C ASN A 66 11.66 4.25 -4.48
N ASP A 67 12.74 4.21 -5.25
CA ASP A 67 13.69 5.32 -5.38
C ASP A 67 13.08 6.55 -6.04
N ALA A 68 11.96 6.41 -6.77
CA ALA A 68 11.22 7.53 -7.31
C ALA A 68 10.36 8.25 -6.26
N SER A 69 10.13 7.64 -5.09
CA SER A 69 9.44 8.29 -3.98
C SER A 69 10.43 9.09 -3.15
N PRO A 70 10.14 10.35 -2.79
CA PRO A 70 10.99 11.13 -1.89
C PRO A 70 11.11 10.50 -0.49
N LYS A 71 10.25 9.52 -0.14
CA LYS A 71 10.29 8.77 1.11
C LYS A 71 11.09 7.46 1.03
N GLY A 72 11.66 7.12 -0.13
CA GLY A 72 12.41 5.88 -0.36
C GLY A 72 11.58 4.59 -0.36
N LYS A 73 10.28 4.67 -0.04
CA LYS A 73 9.29 3.60 -0.16
C LYS A 73 7.91 4.21 -0.43
N GLY A 74 7.00 3.46 -1.04
CA GLY A 74 5.65 3.94 -1.29
C GLY A 74 4.70 2.89 -1.86
N PRO A 75 3.39 3.21 -1.91
CA PRO A 75 2.38 2.37 -2.51
C PRO A 75 2.57 2.29 -4.01
N VAL A 76 2.62 1.07 -4.53
CA VAL A 76 2.74 0.81 -5.96
C VAL A 76 1.85 -0.33 -6.38
N VAL A 77 1.43 -0.29 -7.65
CA VAL A 77 0.88 -1.42 -8.37
C VAL A 77 1.95 -1.96 -9.30
N GLN A 78 2.13 -3.28 -9.31
CA GLN A 78 2.99 -3.93 -10.30
C GLN A 78 2.35 -3.84 -11.69
N LEU A 79 3.13 -3.55 -12.71
CA LEU A 79 2.74 -3.67 -14.11
C LEU A 79 3.70 -4.62 -14.82
N LYS A 80 3.16 -5.63 -15.52
CA LYS A 80 3.96 -6.63 -16.24
C LYS A 80 3.69 -6.62 -17.74
N ARG A 81 4.75 -6.73 -18.53
CA ARG A 81 4.69 -6.92 -19.98
C ARG A 81 5.79 -7.91 -20.40
N GLY A 82 5.42 -9.17 -20.64
CA GLY A 82 6.38 -10.24 -20.88
C GLY A 82 7.32 -10.40 -19.67
N THR A 83 8.63 -10.24 -19.89
CA THR A 83 9.66 -10.27 -18.83
C THR A 83 9.91 -8.90 -18.19
N VAL A 84 9.28 -7.84 -18.68
CA VAL A 84 9.46 -6.48 -18.18
C VAL A 84 8.47 -6.20 -17.06
N GLU A 85 8.97 -5.72 -15.93
CA GLU A 85 8.16 -5.28 -14.80
C GLU A 85 8.41 -3.79 -14.51
N ARG A 86 7.34 -3.09 -14.16
CA ARG A 86 7.35 -1.69 -13.72
C ARG A 86 6.51 -1.53 -12.48
N TRP A 87 6.82 -0.51 -11.68
CA TRP A 87 6.09 -0.17 -10.48
C TRP A 87 5.41 1.17 -10.69
N LEU A 88 4.08 1.17 -10.72
CA LEU A 88 3.26 2.36 -10.87
C LEU A 88 2.92 2.89 -9.48
N PRO A 89 3.39 4.08 -9.07
CA PRO A 89 3.03 4.67 -7.78
C PRO A 89 1.54 4.97 -7.74
N VAL A 90 0.82 4.53 -6.69
CA VAL A 90 -0.62 4.78 -6.52
C VAL A 90 -0.84 5.31 -5.11
N GLU A 91 -0.76 6.64 -4.97
CA GLU A 91 -0.67 7.34 -3.68
C GLU A 91 -2.01 7.91 -3.21
N SER A 92 -3.03 7.90 -4.07
CA SER A 92 -4.33 8.50 -3.79
C SER A 92 -5.49 7.76 -4.43
N ASN A 93 -6.71 8.07 -3.99
CA ASN A 93 -7.93 7.56 -4.61
C ASN A 93 -8.13 8.03 -6.06
N ALA A 94 -7.60 9.20 -6.42
CA ALA A 94 -7.67 9.71 -7.78
C ALA A 94 -6.80 8.87 -8.73
N ASP A 95 -5.63 8.42 -8.27
CA ASP A 95 -4.77 7.49 -9.03
C ASP A 95 -5.48 6.16 -9.26
N VAL A 96 -6.16 5.64 -8.23
CA VAL A 96 -6.97 4.41 -8.34
C VAL A 96 -8.13 4.60 -9.32
N ALA A 97 -8.81 5.74 -9.28
CA ALA A 97 -9.91 6.06 -10.18
C ALA A 97 -9.48 6.09 -11.65
N ASP A 98 -8.32 6.72 -11.93
CA ASP A 98 -7.75 6.74 -13.28
C ASP A 98 -7.29 5.34 -13.72
N LEU A 99 -6.63 4.59 -12.84
CA LEU A 99 -6.21 3.22 -13.14
C LEU A 99 -7.41 2.32 -13.45
N HIS A 100 -8.51 2.45 -12.68
CA HIS A 100 -9.76 1.77 -12.96
C HIS A 100 -10.27 2.14 -14.35
N HIS A 101 -10.37 3.44 -14.66
CA HIS A 101 -10.82 3.89 -15.97
C HIS A 101 -9.98 3.32 -17.12
N ARG A 102 -8.65 3.27 -16.97
CA ARG A 102 -7.75 2.68 -17.97
C ARG A 102 -7.96 1.17 -18.13
N ALA A 103 -8.25 0.47 -17.05
CA ALA A 103 -8.39 -0.99 -17.04
C ALA A 103 -9.77 -1.48 -17.46
N THR A 104 -10.82 -0.67 -17.29
CA THR A 104 -12.22 -1.07 -17.56
C THR A 104 -12.88 -0.26 -18.67
N GLY A 105 -12.30 0.88 -19.05
CA GLY A 105 -12.93 1.87 -19.94
C GLY A 105 -14.01 2.72 -19.28
N THR A 106 -14.26 2.56 -17.97
CA THR A 106 -15.35 3.22 -17.24
C THR A 106 -14.86 3.96 -16.01
N ALA A 107 -15.45 5.12 -15.70
CA ALA A 107 -15.14 5.83 -14.47
C ALA A 107 -15.50 4.97 -13.24
N HIS A 108 -14.71 5.07 -12.17
CA HIS A 108 -15.06 4.44 -10.91
C HIS A 108 -16.28 5.15 -10.30
N PRO A 109 -17.29 4.44 -9.75
CA PRO A 109 -18.55 5.05 -9.32
C PRO A 109 -18.41 6.07 -8.17
N THR A 110 -17.41 5.89 -7.30
CA THR A 110 -17.25 6.69 -6.06
C THR A 110 -15.86 7.31 -5.90
N LEU A 111 -14.90 6.97 -6.76
CA LEU A 111 -13.53 7.48 -6.68
C LEU A 111 -13.36 8.48 -7.82
N SER A 112 -12.84 9.66 -7.52
CA SER A 112 -12.67 10.74 -8.49
C SER A 112 -11.55 11.68 -8.05
N GLY A 113 -11.22 12.62 -8.92
CA GLY A 113 -10.18 13.62 -8.68
C GLY A 113 -9.15 13.65 -9.79
N THR A 114 -8.16 14.51 -9.64
CA THR A 114 -7.02 14.60 -10.56
C THR A 114 -5.91 13.68 -10.09
N PRO A 115 -5.37 12.80 -10.96
CA PRO A 115 -4.25 11.94 -10.60
C PRO A 115 -3.03 12.73 -10.14
N GLY A 116 -2.28 12.16 -9.20
CA GLY A 116 -1.05 12.73 -8.69
C GLY A 116 0.04 12.78 -9.75
N LYS A 117 0.97 13.73 -9.61
CA LYS A 117 2.06 13.92 -10.56
C LYS A 117 2.95 12.69 -10.69
N LEU A 118 3.28 12.01 -9.59
CA LEU A 118 4.13 10.82 -9.61
C LEU A 118 3.51 9.68 -10.41
N TYR A 119 2.20 9.46 -10.24
CA TYR A 119 1.43 8.49 -11.01
C TYR A 119 1.40 8.85 -12.51
N ALA A 120 1.08 10.12 -12.84
CA ALA A 120 1.02 10.59 -14.22
C ALA A 120 2.39 10.49 -14.93
N ASP A 121 3.47 10.90 -14.25
CA ASP A 121 4.83 10.80 -14.78
C ASP A 121 5.27 9.35 -14.99
N ALA A 122 4.88 8.44 -14.09
CA ALA A 122 5.19 7.02 -14.22
C ALA A 122 4.43 6.39 -15.40
N LEU A 123 3.15 6.72 -15.59
CA LEU A 123 2.39 6.30 -16.77
C LEU A 123 3.00 6.80 -18.07
N ALA A 124 3.43 8.05 -18.13
CA ALA A 124 4.05 8.63 -19.32
C ALA A 124 5.39 7.96 -19.71
N LYS A 125 6.02 7.27 -18.75
CA LYS A 125 7.26 6.50 -18.95
C LYS A 125 7.02 5.03 -19.34
N LEU A 126 5.77 4.56 -19.36
CA LEU A 126 5.43 3.24 -19.92
C LEU A 126 5.61 3.29 -21.44
N LYS A 127 6.69 2.69 -21.93
CA LYS A 127 7.02 2.53 -23.36
C LYS A 127 7.62 1.14 -23.58
#